data_AF-A0A084JME6-F1
#
_entry.id   AF-A0A084JME6-F1
#
_cell.length_a   1.000
_cell.length_b   1.000
_cell.length_c   1.000
_cell.angle_alpha   90.00
_cell.angle_beta   90.00
_cell.angle_gamma   90.00
#
_symmetry.space_group_name_H-M   'P 1'
#
loop_
_entity.id
_entity.type
_entity.pdbx_description
1 polymer ?
#
loop_
_entity_poly.entity_id
_entity_poly.type
_entity_poly.pdbx_seq_one_letter_code
_entity_poly.pdbx_strand_id
1 'polypeptide(L)'
;MAKRVSNMNELAAALQPTMLGMVDEMEKRVYQTLNYFLQRYYDSYTPEYYKRQYDFLRSAVKVEPKVKGNKVIASVYIDTDAMDSYYDATGDQVATWANQGLHGGLDVGHNSPHVWDDTIKNTVNNGELLRLAVEYLKSNGFSVR
;
A
#
# COMPACT_ATOMS: atom_id res chain seq x y z
N MET A 1 1.70 13.16 34.03
CA MET A 1 1.80 12.17 35.12
C MET A 1 2.65 11.03 34.60
N ALA A 2 3.76 10.68 35.26
CA ALA A 2 4.61 9.58 34.79
C ALA A 2 3.86 8.24 34.98
N LYS A 3 3.71 7.44 33.92
CA LYS A 3 3.18 6.07 34.03
C LYS A 3 4.27 5.16 34.60
N ARG A 4 3.98 4.50 35.72
CA ARG A 4 4.84 3.43 36.24
C ARG A 4 4.59 2.17 35.41
N VAL A 5 5.65 1.61 34.83
CA VAL A 5 5.65 0.35 34.08
C VAL A 5 6.31 -0.71 34.93
N SER A 6 5.60 -1.80 35.21
CA SER A 6 6.00 -2.82 36.18
C SER A 6 6.33 -4.17 35.53
N ASN A 7 6.00 -4.35 34.25
CA ASN A 7 6.26 -5.56 33.48
C ASN A 7 6.25 -5.29 31.96
N MET A 8 6.64 -6.29 31.17
CA MET A 8 6.72 -6.19 29.71
C MET A 8 5.37 -5.97 29.03
N ASN A 9 4.27 -6.45 29.62
CA ASN A 9 2.93 -6.25 29.05
C ASN A 9 2.49 -4.79 29.21
N GLU A 10 2.74 -4.18 30.37
CA GLU A 10 2.52 -2.75 30.60
C GLU A 10 3.41 -1.89 29.70
N LEU A 11 4.66 -2.30 29.47
CA LEU A 11 5.54 -1.62 28.53
C LEU A 11 4.97 -1.67 27.11
N ALA A 12 4.61 -2.87 26.63
CA ALA A 12 4.04 -3.04 25.30
C ALA A 12 2.75 -2.21 25.13
N ALA A 13 1.87 -2.22 26.13
CA ALA A 13 0.65 -1.41 26.14
C ALA A 13 0.95 0.10 26.13
N ALA A 14 2.00 0.55 26.83
CA ALA A 14 2.42 1.94 26.82
C ALA A 14 2.97 2.40 25.46
N LEU A 15 3.56 1.49 24.68
CA LEU A 15 4.12 1.78 23.34
C LEU A 15 3.05 1.73 22.23
N GLN A 16 1.90 1.09 22.45
CA GLN A 16 0.87 0.89 21.43
C GLN A 16 0.43 2.17 20.71
N PRO A 17 0.17 3.31 21.39
CA PRO A 17 -0.25 4.54 20.69
C PRO A 17 0.81 5.03 19.70
N THR A 18 2.10 5.00 20.07
CA THR A 18 3.19 5.36 19.16
C THR A 18 3.29 4.37 18.00
N MET A 19 3.15 3.07 18.27
CA MET A 19 3.19 2.05 17.22
C MET A 19 2.02 2.20 16.23
N LEU A 20 0.83 2.57 16.70
CA LEU A 20 -0.33 2.86 15.85
C LEU A 20 -0.03 4.01 14.88
N GLY A 21 0.46 5.13 15.39
CA GLY A 21 0.79 6.27 14.53
C GLY A 21 1.98 5.99 13.58
N MET A 22 2.96 5.20 14.01
CA MET A 22 4.07 4.79 13.15
C MET A 22 3.58 3.95 11.96
N VAL A 23 2.73 2.95 12.24
CA VAL A 23 2.18 2.08 11.18
C VAL A 23 1.22 2.85 10.26
N ASP A 24 0.46 3.82 10.79
CA ASP A 24 -0.38 4.72 9.97
C ASP A 24 0.45 5.50 8.94
N GLU A 25 1.58 6.08 9.34
CA GLU A 25 2.48 6.78 8.41
C GLU A 25 3.10 5.85 7.36
N MET A 26 3.47 4.63 7.75
CA MET A 26 3.97 3.62 6.81
C MET A 26 2.88 3.18 5.82
N GLU A 27 1.65 2.94 6.29
CA GLU A 27 0.50 2.58 5.46
C GLU A 27 0.17 3.69 4.45
N LYS A 28 0.10 4.94 4.91
CA LYS A 28 -0.10 6.12 4.05
C LYS A 28 0.94 6.17 2.93
N ARG A 29 2.20 5.87 3.23
CA ARG A 29 3.26 5.85 2.20
C ARG A 29 2.99 4.77 1.15
N VAL A 30 2.68 3.53 1.57
CA VAL A 30 2.38 2.44 0.63
C VAL A 30 1.16 2.79 -0.24
N TYR A 31 0.10 3.32 0.38
CA TYR A 31 -1.12 3.73 -0.33
C TYR A 31 -0.85 4.85 -1.35
N GLN A 32 -0.05 5.85 -1.00
CA GLN A 32 0.35 6.92 -1.92
C GLN A 32 1.15 6.36 -3.11
N THR A 33 2.11 5.47 -2.86
CA THR A 33 2.91 4.87 -3.93
C THR A 33 2.08 3.95 -4.83
N LEU A 34 1.13 3.19 -4.27
CA LEU A 34 0.19 2.39 -5.06
C LEU A 34 -0.65 3.28 -5.98
N ASN A 35 -1.24 4.36 -5.45
CA ASN A 35 -2.02 5.30 -6.26
C ASN A 35 -1.17 5.97 -7.36
N TYR A 36 0.10 6.26 -7.09
CA TYR A 36 1.03 6.78 -8.10
C TYR A 36 1.19 5.79 -9.27
N PHE A 37 1.43 4.51 -9.00
CA PHE A 37 1.60 3.51 -10.06
C PHE A 37 0.28 3.17 -10.77
N LEU A 38 -0.85 3.19 -10.06
CA LEU A 38 -2.17 3.09 -10.68
C LEU A 38 -2.38 4.22 -11.68
N GLN A 39 -2.17 5.48 -11.29
CA GLN A 39 -2.31 6.60 -12.20
C GLN A 39 -1.35 6.48 -13.39
N ARG A 40 -0.07 6.16 -13.14
CA ARG A 40 0.92 5.98 -14.21
C ARG A 40 0.56 4.88 -15.19
N TYR A 41 -0.05 3.80 -14.72
CA TYR A 41 -0.56 2.75 -15.60
C TYR A 41 -1.60 3.33 -16.56
N TYR A 42 -2.58 4.10 -16.08
CA TYR A 42 -3.59 4.73 -16.95
C TYR A 42 -3.02 5.79 -17.91
N ASP A 43 -1.99 6.51 -17.48
CA ASP A 43 -1.30 7.50 -18.30
C ASP A 43 -0.40 6.87 -19.37
N SER A 44 0.01 5.61 -19.20
CA SER A 44 0.97 4.93 -20.09
C SER A 44 0.41 4.53 -21.45
N TYR A 45 -0.92 4.54 -21.62
CA TYR A 45 -1.59 4.09 -22.84
C TYR A 45 -2.89 4.86 -23.08
N THR A 46 -3.34 4.98 -24.33
CA THR A 46 -4.70 5.45 -24.68
C THR A 46 -5.39 4.35 -25.48
N PRO A 47 -6.52 3.77 -25.02
CA PRO A 47 -7.11 2.61 -25.66
C PRO A 47 -7.71 2.89 -27.03
N GLU A 48 -7.34 2.07 -28.00
CA GLU A 48 -7.91 2.10 -29.35
C GLU A 48 -8.98 1.01 -29.55
N TYR A 49 -8.82 -0.14 -28.86
CA TYR A 49 -9.60 -1.36 -29.10
C TYR A 49 -10.72 -1.60 -28.09
N TYR A 50 -10.74 -0.87 -26.97
CA TYR A 50 -11.72 -1.07 -25.91
C TYR A 50 -12.12 0.24 -25.24
N LYS A 51 -13.29 0.23 -24.61
CA LYS A 51 -13.73 1.34 -23.77
C LYS A 51 -13.04 1.26 -22.41
N ARG A 52 -12.26 2.29 -22.07
CA ARG A 52 -11.57 2.39 -20.77
C ARG A 52 -12.57 2.40 -19.61
N GLN A 53 -12.40 1.45 -18.69
CA GLN A 53 -13.01 1.47 -17.37
C GLN A 53 -12.00 1.93 -16.33
N TYR A 54 -12.48 2.38 -15.15
CA TYR A 54 -11.65 3.05 -14.15
C TYR A 54 -11.67 2.37 -12.77
N ASP A 55 -12.29 1.20 -12.64
CA ASP A 55 -12.38 0.52 -11.35
C ASP A 55 -11.00 0.19 -10.81
N PHE A 56 -10.08 -0.29 -11.66
CA PHE A 56 -8.69 -0.51 -11.26
C PHE A 56 -7.99 0.76 -10.79
N LEU A 57 -8.25 1.93 -11.40
CA LEU A 57 -7.66 3.20 -10.93
C LEU A 57 -8.12 3.54 -9.51
N ARG A 58 -9.34 3.11 -9.16
CA ARG A 58 -10.03 3.44 -7.91
C ARG A 58 -10.03 2.29 -6.90
N SER A 59 -9.35 1.19 -7.21
CA SER A 59 -9.42 -0.05 -6.40
C SER A 59 -8.42 -0.07 -5.25
N ALA A 60 -7.52 0.90 -5.14
CA ALA A 60 -6.64 0.99 -3.99
C ALA A 60 -7.45 1.22 -2.72
N VAL A 61 -7.31 0.31 -1.75
CA VAL A 61 -7.90 0.41 -0.42
C VAL A 61 -6.78 0.45 0.61
N LYS A 62 -7.00 1.25 1.65
CA LYS A 62 -6.19 1.27 2.86
C LYS A 62 -7.08 1.03 4.07
N VAL A 63 -6.61 0.24 5.02
CA VAL A 63 -7.33 -0.12 6.24
C VAL A 63 -6.50 0.33 7.43
N GLU A 64 -7.11 1.23 8.21
CA GLU A 64 -6.47 1.89 9.34
C GLU A 64 -5.78 0.91 10.30
N PRO A 65 -4.66 1.32 10.92
CA PRO A 65 -3.90 0.42 11.77
C PRO A 65 -4.70 0.01 13.00
N LYS A 66 -4.60 -1.28 13.34
CA LYS A 66 -5.22 -1.84 14.54
C LYS A 66 -4.26 -2.73 15.31
N VAL A 67 -4.49 -2.80 16.62
CA VAL A 67 -3.78 -3.73 17.49
C VAL A 67 -4.33 -5.14 17.28
N LYS A 68 -3.44 -6.09 16.97
CA LYS A 68 -3.75 -7.53 16.90
C LYS A 68 -2.76 -8.30 17.77
N GLY A 69 -3.17 -8.64 18.98
CA GLY A 69 -2.28 -9.24 19.98
C GLY A 69 -1.17 -8.26 20.39
N ASN A 70 0.08 -8.67 20.24
CA ASN A 70 1.26 -7.85 20.52
C ASN A 70 1.79 -7.07 19.30
N LYS A 71 1.01 -6.99 18.21
CA LYS A 71 1.38 -6.31 16.96
C LYS A 71 0.43 -5.18 16.65
N VAL A 72 0.91 -4.21 15.90
CA VAL A 72 0.08 -3.26 15.14
C VAL A 72 0.14 -3.66 13.68
N ILE A 73 -1.01 -3.77 13.04
CA ILE A 73 -1.12 -4.14 11.63
C ILE A 73 -1.98 -3.10 10.90
N ALA A 74 -1.62 -2.83 9.65
CA ALA A 74 -2.43 -2.11 8.68
C ALA A 74 -2.45 -2.91 7.37
N SER A 75 -3.31 -2.55 6.44
CA SER A 75 -3.39 -3.24 5.14
C SER A 75 -3.62 -2.25 4.03
N VAL A 76 -2.82 -2.37 2.97
CA VAL A 76 -3.03 -1.68 1.69
C VAL A 76 -3.15 -2.75 0.62
N TYR A 77 -4.22 -2.70 -0.17
CA TYR A 77 -4.49 -3.71 -1.19
C TYR A 77 -5.28 -3.12 -2.37
N ILE A 78 -5.39 -3.91 -3.42
CA ILE A 78 -6.23 -3.66 -4.59
C ILE A 78 -7.50 -4.47 -4.37
N ASP A 79 -8.65 -3.80 -4.25
CA ASP A 79 -9.96 -4.43 -4.06
C ASP A 79 -10.47 -4.96 -5.41
N THR A 80 -10.07 -6.18 -5.75
CA THR A 80 -10.44 -6.83 -7.02
C THR A 80 -11.90 -7.28 -7.05
N ASP A 81 -12.52 -7.51 -5.89
CA ASP A 81 -13.94 -7.85 -5.79
C ASP A 81 -14.84 -6.66 -6.18
N ALA A 82 -14.38 -5.42 -5.94
CA ALA A 82 -15.08 -4.20 -6.32
C ALA A 82 -14.91 -3.83 -7.82
N MET A 83 -14.12 -4.57 -8.59
CA MET A 83 -13.81 -4.31 -9.99
C MET A 83 -14.74 -5.07 -10.94
N ASP A 84 -16.02 -4.72 -10.94
CA ASP A 84 -17.11 -5.49 -11.60
C ASP A 84 -17.58 -4.93 -12.96
N SER A 85 -17.06 -3.79 -13.42
CA SER A 85 -17.51 -3.17 -14.68
C SER A 85 -16.84 -3.70 -15.96
N TYR A 86 -15.93 -4.67 -15.84
CA TYR A 86 -15.18 -5.22 -16.97
C TYR A 86 -16.00 -6.27 -17.73
N TYR A 87 -15.97 -6.17 -19.07
CA TYR A 87 -16.56 -7.17 -19.95
C TYR A 87 -15.56 -8.31 -20.17
N ASP A 88 -15.97 -9.56 -19.92
CA ASP A 88 -15.17 -10.79 -20.08
C ASP A 88 -13.83 -10.83 -19.31
N ALA A 89 -13.68 -10.04 -18.25
CA ALA A 89 -12.52 -10.09 -17.36
C ALA A 89 -12.93 -9.88 -15.89
N THR A 90 -12.28 -10.60 -14.97
CA THR A 90 -12.42 -10.38 -13.53
C THR A 90 -11.45 -9.31 -13.03
N GLY A 91 -11.73 -8.74 -11.86
CA GLY A 91 -10.80 -7.83 -11.19
C GLY A 91 -9.41 -8.43 -10.98
N ASP A 92 -9.34 -9.71 -10.61
CA ASP A 92 -8.08 -10.44 -10.43
C ASP A 92 -7.27 -10.55 -11.74
N GLN A 93 -7.95 -10.80 -12.87
CA GLN A 93 -7.30 -10.83 -14.19
C GLN A 93 -6.75 -9.46 -14.55
N VAL A 94 -7.54 -8.40 -14.34
CA VAL A 94 -7.11 -7.02 -14.61
C VAL A 94 -5.89 -6.65 -13.76
N ALA A 95 -5.91 -6.94 -12.46
CA ALA A 95 -4.78 -6.67 -11.56
C ALA A 95 -3.53 -7.48 -11.95
N THR A 96 -3.71 -8.74 -12.35
CA THR A 96 -2.62 -9.62 -12.81
C THR A 96 -1.98 -9.06 -14.09
N TRP A 97 -2.78 -8.72 -15.10
CA TRP A 97 -2.30 -8.15 -16.36
C TRP A 97 -1.60 -6.82 -16.16
N ALA A 98 -2.17 -5.93 -15.34
CA ALA A 98 -1.53 -4.67 -15.02
C ALA A 98 -0.18 -4.86 -14.32
N ASN A 99 -0.03 -5.88 -13.46
CA ASN A 99 1.26 -6.22 -12.86
C ASN A 99 2.23 -6.89 -13.83
N GLN A 100 1.78 -7.31 -15.01
CA GLN A 100 2.61 -7.77 -16.13
C GLN A 100 2.92 -6.64 -17.13
N GLY A 101 2.41 -5.42 -16.91
CA GLY A 101 2.53 -4.28 -17.82
C GLY A 101 1.53 -4.29 -18.99
N LEU A 102 0.58 -5.24 -19.01
CA LEU A 102 -0.41 -5.40 -20.07
C LEU A 102 -1.65 -4.54 -19.84
N HIS A 103 -2.26 -4.05 -20.92
CA HIS A 103 -3.51 -3.28 -20.91
C HIS A 103 -4.68 -4.12 -21.41
N GLY A 104 -5.55 -4.56 -20.50
CA GLY A 104 -6.68 -5.44 -20.85
C GLY A 104 -6.22 -6.77 -21.46
N GLY A 105 -5.04 -7.26 -21.03
CA GLY A 105 -4.40 -8.47 -21.56
C GLY A 105 -3.58 -8.24 -22.84
N LEU A 106 -3.51 -7.01 -23.36
CA LEU A 106 -2.74 -6.66 -24.56
C LEU A 106 -1.36 -6.10 -24.19
N ASP A 107 -0.34 -6.54 -24.92
CA ASP A 107 0.96 -5.87 -24.93
C ASP A 107 0.87 -4.65 -25.85
N VAL A 108 0.93 -3.46 -25.25
CA VAL A 108 0.84 -2.16 -25.93
C VAL A 108 2.17 -1.41 -25.93
N GLY A 109 3.26 -2.12 -25.63
CA GLY A 109 4.62 -1.56 -25.53
C GLY A 109 5.16 -1.53 -24.10
N HIS A 110 6.39 -1.02 -23.97
CA HIS A 110 7.24 -1.30 -22.79
C HIS A 110 7.24 -0.22 -21.70
N ASN A 111 6.31 0.74 -21.73
CA ASN A 111 6.31 1.89 -20.81
C ASN A 111 5.33 1.78 -19.64
N SER A 112 4.51 0.71 -19.61
CA SER A 112 3.57 0.46 -18.52
C SER A 112 4.31 0.01 -17.26
N PRO A 113 3.93 0.50 -16.06
CA PRO A 113 4.47 -0.01 -14.82
C PRO A 113 3.96 -1.42 -14.52
N HIS A 114 4.72 -2.17 -13.73
CA HIS A 114 4.26 -3.39 -13.08
C HIS A 114 3.64 -2.98 -11.74
N VAL A 115 2.36 -2.58 -11.76
CA VAL A 115 1.74 -1.74 -10.71
C VAL A 115 2.05 -2.18 -9.28
N TRP A 116 1.87 -3.45 -8.96
CA TRP A 116 2.09 -3.96 -7.60
C TRP A 116 3.57 -4.15 -7.30
N ASP A 117 4.31 -4.78 -8.21
CA ASP A 117 5.74 -5.05 -8.02
C ASP A 117 6.54 -3.76 -7.88
N ASP A 118 6.25 -2.75 -8.71
CA ASP A 118 6.85 -1.43 -8.62
C ASP A 118 6.45 -0.73 -7.31
N THR A 119 5.21 -0.89 -6.84
CA THR A 119 4.80 -0.37 -5.51
C THR A 119 5.65 -0.98 -4.40
N ILE A 120 5.77 -2.31 -4.36
CA ILE A 120 6.55 -3.04 -3.35
C ILE A 120 8.03 -2.68 -3.44
N LYS A 121 8.58 -2.61 -4.66
CA LYS A 121 9.97 -2.22 -4.92
C LYS A 121 10.29 -0.81 -4.42
N ASN A 122 9.36 0.13 -4.60
CA ASN A 122 9.56 1.54 -4.23
C ASN A 122 9.11 1.89 -2.80
N THR A 123 8.70 0.90 -2.00
CA THR A 123 8.30 1.12 -0.60
C THR A 123 8.87 0.08 0.36
N VAL A 124 8.49 -1.18 0.21
CA VAL A 124 8.83 -2.26 1.14
C VAL A 124 10.28 -2.69 0.94
N ASN A 125 10.70 -2.91 -0.30
CA ASN A 125 11.99 -3.55 -0.60
C ASN A 125 13.19 -2.60 -0.65
N ASN A 126 12.96 -1.28 -0.69
CA ASN A 126 14.02 -0.27 -0.76
C ASN A 126 14.40 0.34 0.60
N GLY A 127 13.81 -0.14 1.69
CA GLY A 127 14.07 0.36 3.06
C GLY A 127 13.34 1.66 3.41
N GLU A 128 12.48 2.19 2.52
CA GLU A 128 11.75 3.43 2.76
C GLU A 128 10.87 3.34 4.01
N LEU A 129 10.12 2.25 4.17
CA LEU A 129 9.26 2.07 5.34
C LEU A 129 10.05 1.94 6.64
N LEU A 130 11.24 1.34 6.62
CA LEU A 130 12.12 1.27 7.79
C LEU A 130 12.62 2.66 8.17
N ARG A 131 13.04 3.46 7.19
CA ARG A 131 13.48 4.84 7.42
C ARG A 131 12.36 5.68 8.03
N LEU A 132 11.14 5.59 7.50
CA LEU A 132 9.96 6.27 8.04
C LEU A 132 9.66 5.83 9.48
N ALA A 133 9.75 4.54 9.78
CA ALA A 133 9.56 4.02 11.13
C ALA A 133 10.60 4.62 12.11
N VAL A 134 11.88 4.64 11.73
CA VAL A 134 12.95 5.21 12.56
C VAL A 134 12.76 6.71 12.77
N GLU A 135 12.41 7.46 11.72
CA GLU A 135 12.12 8.89 11.80
C GLU A 135 10.93 9.18 12.73
N TYR A 136 9.85 8.40 12.62
CA TYR A 136 8.68 8.53 13.47
C TYR A 136 8.98 8.24 14.94
N LEU A 137 9.74 7.18 15.23
CA LEU A 137 10.13 6.85 16.60
C LEU A 137 11.03 7.96 17.20
N LYS A 138 12.00 8.47 16.43
CA LYS A 138 12.87 9.57 16.87
C LYS A 138 12.06 10.84 17.16
N SER A 139 11.08 11.19 16.32
CA SER A 139 10.22 12.37 16.55
C SER A 139 9.33 12.23 17.79
N ASN A 140 9.05 11.00 18.23
CA ASN A 140 8.33 10.68 19.45
C ASN A 140 9.24 10.48 20.68
N GLY A 141 10.54 10.83 20.58
CA GLY A 141 11.47 10.82 21.71
C GLY A 141 12.16 9.48 21.97
N PHE A 142 12.03 8.50 21.08
CA PHE A 142 12.74 7.22 21.19
C PHE A 142 14.17 7.35 20.65
N SER A 143 15.13 6.78 21.39
CA SER A 143 16.51 6.63 20.93
C SER A 143 16.63 5.34 20.12
N VAL A 144 16.59 5.48 18.79
CA VAL A 144 16.70 4.38 17.82
C VAL A 144 18.00 4.57 17.03
N ARG A 145 18.83 3.53 16.96
CA ARG A 145 20.13 3.52 16.27
C ARG A 145 20.06 2.75 14.98
#